data_AF-A0A358CSL4-F1
#
_entry.id   AF-A0A358CSL4-F1
#
_cell.length_a   1.000
_cell.length_b   1.000
_cell.length_c   1.000
_cell.angle_alpha   90.00
_cell.angle_beta   90.00
_cell.angle_gamma   90.00
#
_symmetry.space_group_name_H-M   'P 1'
#
loop_
_entity.id
_entity.type
_entity.pdbx_description
1 polymer ?
#
loop_
_entity_poly.entity_id
_entity_poly.type
_entity_poly.pdbx_seq_one_letter_code
_entity_poly.pdbx_strand_id
1 'polypeptide(L)'
;MLVVFCCAYDADRVQAEETFAEKILRLFPQADRNNDGVLSEEEEAAVSQRVMQRYPQADQDGDGVLSETEKQDLVQKASQRGRKQRPSSPSRSGTNSQNTDAVLKQLGLKGDLDIEYRKNTKQQRNRLDFIYPRTKVYERAPLFIYIHGGGNTGGTKNALYNKSSLILKELTESGIAVATIDYRVFGAGEELGFHQLFEDCKDALRFLAKNSDRYGIDPHKFITWGTSAGGSKALVAALTDSDFLPGENAGPETEHTVIGAISFYGATTYLVPELWEKRLQRFP
;
A
#
# COMPACT_ATOMS: atom_id res chain seq x y z
N MET A 1 -17.77 8.50 -18.41
CA MET A 1 -16.46 9.17 -18.42
C MET A 1 -15.69 8.68 -17.20
N LEU A 2 -14.57 7.97 -17.40
CA LEU A 2 -13.72 7.44 -16.32
C LEU A 2 -12.74 8.54 -15.87
N VAL A 3 -12.66 8.82 -14.57
CA VAL A 3 -11.73 9.81 -14.01
C VAL A 3 -10.55 9.10 -13.33
N VAL A 4 -9.33 9.33 -13.81
CA VAL A 4 -8.12 8.71 -13.25
C VAL A 4 -7.23 9.76 -12.59
N PHE A 5 -6.93 9.58 -11.31
CA PHE A 5 -5.92 10.35 -10.58
C PHE A 5 -4.70 9.48 -10.31
N CYS A 6 -3.57 9.80 -10.93
CA CYS A 6 -2.30 9.11 -10.72
C CYS A 6 -1.32 10.06 -10.04
N CYS A 7 -0.95 9.76 -8.81
CA CYS A 7 0.15 10.44 -8.13
C CYS A 7 1.40 9.58 -8.35
N ALA A 8 2.12 9.82 -9.44
CA ALA A 8 3.43 9.22 -9.63
C ALA A 8 4.43 9.94 -8.72
N TYR A 9 5.38 9.19 -8.15
CA TYR A 9 6.62 9.84 -7.72
C TYR A 9 7.30 10.27 -8.99
N ASP A 10 7.50 11.58 -9.17
CA ASP A 10 8.28 12.10 -10.29
C ASP A 10 9.71 11.57 -10.12
N ALA A 11 10.08 10.60 -10.95
CA ALA A 11 11.40 9.98 -10.94
C ALA A 11 12.43 10.81 -11.73
N ASP A 12 12.07 12.05 -12.12
CA ASP A 12 12.94 13.00 -12.83
C ASP A 12 13.80 13.87 -11.91
N ARG A 13 13.94 13.50 -10.63
CA ARG A 13 15.14 13.90 -9.88
C ARG A 13 16.25 12.91 -10.19
N VAL A 14 17.05 13.26 -11.21
CA VAL A 14 18.47 12.87 -11.27
C VAL A 14 19.01 13.03 -9.85
N GLN A 15 19.46 11.92 -9.24
CA GLN A 15 20.11 11.94 -7.95
C GLN A 15 21.31 12.90 -8.04
N ALA A 16 21.14 14.12 -7.54
CA ALA A 16 22.26 14.76 -6.88
C ALA A 16 22.62 13.84 -5.71
N GLU A 17 23.87 13.43 -5.61
CA GLU A 17 24.35 12.65 -4.47
C GLU A 17 24.03 13.43 -3.20
N GLU A 18 22.99 13.01 -2.47
CA GLU A 18 22.64 13.61 -1.18
C GLU A 18 23.88 13.57 -0.29
N THR A 19 24.32 14.76 0.12
CA THR A 19 25.48 14.96 0.98
C THR A 19 25.25 14.28 2.32
N PHE A 20 26.34 13.95 3.02
CA PHE A 20 26.26 13.33 4.33
C PHE A 20 25.47 14.21 5.33
N ALA A 21 25.62 15.53 5.22
CA ALA A 21 24.88 16.53 6.00
C ALA A 21 23.35 16.39 5.86
N GLU A 22 22.85 16.29 4.63
CA GLU A 22 21.42 16.14 4.33
C GLU A 22 20.85 14.83 4.89
N LYS A 23 21.65 13.74 4.85
CA LYS A 23 21.28 12.46 5.43
C LYS A 23 21.24 12.51 6.97
N ILE A 24 22.17 13.23 7.59
CA ILE A 24 22.20 13.45 9.04
C ILE A 24 20.98 14.26 9.48
N LEU A 25 20.67 15.37 8.81
CA LEU A 25 19.49 16.20 9.11
C LEU A 25 18.19 15.41 9.02
N ARG A 26 18.08 14.52 8.04
CA ARG A 26 16.91 13.66 7.89
C ARG A 26 16.75 12.64 9.02
N LEU A 27 17.86 12.10 9.52
CA LEU A 27 17.85 11.09 10.59
C LEU A 27 17.82 11.70 11.99
N PHE A 28 18.39 12.90 12.14
CA PHE A 28 18.53 13.63 13.39
C PHE A 28 18.25 15.12 13.16
N PRO A 29 16.97 15.52 13.01
CA PRO A 29 16.60 16.92 12.79
C PRO A 29 17.09 17.85 13.90
N GLN A 30 17.24 17.34 15.13
CA GLN A 30 17.82 18.07 16.27
C GLN A 30 19.33 18.39 16.15
N ALA A 31 19.99 17.98 15.07
CA ALA A 31 21.40 18.30 14.83
C ALA A 31 21.59 19.75 14.34
N ASP A 32 20.60 20.28 13.63
CA ASP A 32 20.50 21.68 13.20
C ASP A 32 20.06 22.55 14.39
N ARG A 33 21.02 23.19 15.05
CA ARG A 33 20.76 23.94 16.29
C ARG A 33 20.29 25.36 15.99
N ASN A 34 20.77 25.94 14.90
CA ASN A 34 20.36 27.28 14.48
C ASN A 34 19.07 27.24 13.63
N ASN A 35 18.61 26.04 13.25
CA ASN A 35 17.38 25.75 12.51
C ASN A 35 17.34 26.45 11.14
N ASP A 36 18.51 26.53 10.49
CA ASP A 36 18.68 27.14 9.17
C ASP A 36 18.54 26.13 8.01
N GLY A 37 18.43 24.84 8.33
CA GLY A 37 18.24 23.75 7.38
C GLY A 37 19.54 23.19 6.79
N VAL A 38 20.73 23.63 7.24
CA VAL A 38 22.05 23.19 6.76
C VAL A 38 22.97 22.96 7.97
N LEU A 39 23.71 21.85 8.01
CA LEU A 39 24.71 21.68 9.08
C LEU A 39 25.93 22.53 8.77
N SER A 40 26.23 23.48 9.66
CA SER A 40 27.51 24.19 9.64
C SER A 40 28.67 23.26 10.02
N GLU A 41 29.91 23.61 9.67
CA GLU A 41 31.12 22.82 10.02
C GLU A 41 31.22 22.55 11.54
N GLU A 42 30.76 23.49 12.37
CA GLU A 42 30.73 23.37 13.82
C GLU A 42 29.71 22.32 14.31
N GLU A 43 28.54 22.26 13.65
CA GLU A 43 27.48 21.29 13.96
C GLU A 43 27.82 19.89 13.46
N GLU A 44 28.46 19.79 12.29
CA GLU A 44 28.99 18.53 11.77
C GLU A 44 30.07 17.96 12.70
N ALA A 45 31.00 18.79 13.18
CA ALA A 45 32.02 18.37 14.13
C ALA A 45 31.39 17.87 15.45
N ALA A 46 30.38 18.56 15.97
CA ALA A 46 29.68 18.14 17.19
C ALA A 46 28.89 16.83 17.02
N VAL A 47 28.29 16.61 15.84
CA VAL A 47 27.62 15.34 15.51
C VAL A 47 28.63 14.23 15.35
N SER A 48 29.73 14.47 14.63
CA SER A 48 30.82 13.51 14.45
C SER A 48 31.40 13.05 15.79
N GLN A 49 31.68 13.97 16.72
CA GLN A 49 32.16 13.62 18.07
C GLN A 49 31.16 12.76 18.86
N ARG A 50 29.86 13.04 18.76
CA ARG A 50 28.82 12.22 19.43
C ARG A 50 28.70 10.84 18.81
N VAL A 51 28.82 10.75 17.49
CA VAL A 51 28.84 9.46 16.77
C VAL A 51 30.06 8.65 17.19
N MET A 52 31.22 9.30 17.35
CA MET A 52 32.48 8.66 17.76
C MET A 52 32.44 8.16 19.21
N GLN A 53 31.84 8.92 20.15
CA GLN A 53 31.59 8.44 21.52
C GLN A 53 30.69 7.20 21.56
N ARG A 54 29.74 7.13 20.63
CA ARG A 54 28.76 6.03 20.55
C ARG A 54 29.27 4.82 19.77
N TYR A 55 30.21 5.03 18.85
CA TYR A 55 30.77 4.02 17.96
C TYR A 55 32.30 4.20 17.83
N PRO A 56 33.08 3.93 18.89
CA PRO A 56 34.54 4.08 18.87
C PRO A 56 35.25 3.09 17.94
N GLN A 57 34.52 2.12 17.39
CA GLN A 57 35.01 1.11 16.43
C GLN A 57 34.86 1.58 14.97
N ALA A 58 34.34 2.78 14.74
CA ALA A 58 34.06 3.30 13.40
C ALA A 58 35.26 4.04 12.78
N ASP A 59 36.13 4.57 13.62
CA ASP A 59 37.44 5.11 13.25
C ASP A 59 38.40 3.93 13.09
N GLN A 60 38.60 3.51 11.84
CA GLN A 60 39.36 2.31 11.48
C GLN A 60 40.85 2.59 11.34
N ASP A 61 41.22 3.82 10.95
CA ASP A 61 42.61 4.23 10.81
C ASP A 61 43.18 4.90 12.08
N GLY A 62 42.32 5.26 13.04
CA GLY A 62 42.69 5.70 14.38
C GLY A 62 43.22 7.14 14.40
N ASP A 63 42.88 7.94 13.39
CA ASP A 63 43.37 9.31 13.24
C ASP A 63 42.57 10.34 14.07
N GLY A 64 41.48 9.91 14.70
CA GLY A 64 40.63 10.75 15.53
C GLY A 64 39.55 11.53 14.76
N VAL A 65 39.39 11.31 13.46
CA VAL A 65 38.41 11.97 12.59
C VAL A 65 37.80 10.97 11.61
N LEU A 66 36.47 10.81 11.63
CA LEU A 66 35.81 9.94 10.65
C LEU A 66 35.99 10.48 9.23
N SER A 67 36.75 9.76 8.41
CA SER A 67 36.91 10.03 6.98
C SER A 67 35.60 9.81 6.22
N GLU A 68 35.45 10.40 5.04
CA GLU A 68 34.26 10.21 4.19
C GLU A 68 33.99 8.72 3.87
N THR A 69 35.05 7.94 3.71
CA THR A 69 34.98 6.49 3.53
C THR A 69 34.40 5.77 4.75
N GLU A 70 34.82 6.14 5.96
CA GLU A 70 34.34 5.51 7.20
C GLU A 70 32.91 5.92 7.53
N LYS A 71 32.53 7.16 7.20
CA LYS A 71 31.14 7.64 7.28
C LYS A 71 30.22 6.82 6.38
N GLN A 72 30.63 6.55 5.14
CA GLN A 72 29.87 5.70 4.21
C GLN A 72 29.72 4.27 4.72
N ASP A 73 30.81 3.71 5.26
CA ASP A 73 30.84 2.35 5.79
C ASP A 73 29.94 2.20 7.03
N LEU A 74 29.92 3.22 7.91
CA LEU A 74 29.03 3.33 9.06
C LEU A 74 27.55 3.32 8.63
N VAL A 75 27.20 4.14 7.63
CA VAL A 75 25.84 4.24 7.09
C VAL A 75 25.42 2.92 6.46
N GLN A 76 26.32 2.28 5.71
CA GLN A 76 26.05 0.98 5.10
C GLN A 76 25.84 -0.11 6.16
N LYS A 77 26.70 -0.17 7.19
CA LYS A 77 26.56 -1.12 8.32
C LYS A 77 25.30 -0.86 9.15
N ALA A 78 24.91 0.41 9.35
CA ALA A 78 23.67 0.78 10.03
C ALA A 78 22.43 0.34 9.24
N SER A 79 22.44 0.54 7.92
CA SER A 79 21.36 0.07 7.03
C SER A 79 21.24 -1.46 6.99
N GLN A 80 22.36 -2.18 7.06
CA GLN A 80 22.40 -3.64 7.13
C GLN A 80 21.96 -4.19 8.49
N ARG A 81 22.31 -3.52 9.60
CA ARG A 81 21.81 -3.88 10.95
C ARG A 81 20.31 -3.66 11.08
N GLY A 82 19.76 -2.59 10.48
CA GLY A 82 18.31 -2.39 10.37
C GLY A 82 17.58 -3.48 9.56
N ARG A 83 18.30 -4.14 8.63
CA ARG A 83 17.81 -5.29 7.85
C ARG A 83 17.89 -6.63 8.61
N LYS A 84 18.93 -6.83 9.44
CA LYS A 84 19.16 -8.08 10.21
C LYS A 84 18.35 -8.19 11.51
N GLN A 85 17.77 -7.11 12.02
CA GLN A 85 16.94 -7.10 13.23
C GLN A 85 15.42 -7.02 12.99
N ARG A 86 14.94 -7.37 11.79
CA ARG A 86 13.52 -7.68 11.63
C ARG A 86 13.34 -9.20 11.72
N PRO A 87 12.87 -9.76 12.85
CA PRO A 87 12.38 -11.11 12.82
C PRO A 87 11.28 -11.18 11.76
N SER A 88 11.37 -12.19 10.89
CA SER A 88 10.29 -12.58 9.99
C SER A 88 9.04 -12.72 10.84
N SER A 89 8.15 -11.72 10.77
CA SER A 89 6.89 -11.79 11.49
C SER A 89 6.15 -12.98 10.91
N PRO A 90 5.72 -13.96 11.74
CA PRO A 90 4.89 -15.02 11.23
C PRO A 90 3.65 -14.37 10.62
N SER A 91 3.20 -14.90 9.49
CA SER A 91 1.89 -14.60 8.90
C SER A 91 0.81 -14.74 9.97
N ARG A 92 0.48 -13.63 10.64
CA ARG A 92 -0.68 -13.51 11.51
C ARG A 92 -1.82 -12.99 10.64
N SER A 93 -2.51 -13.92 9.98
CA SER A 93 -3.89 -13.71 9.55
C SER A 93 -4.88 -13.82 10.72
N GLY A 94 -4.40 -14.01 11.95
CA GLY A 94 -5.21 -14.01 13.17
C GLY A 94 -5.08 -12.71 13.96
N THR A 95 -6.22 -12.13 14.33
CA THR A 95 -6.46 -11.17 15.42
C THR A 95 -5.80 -9.78 15.30
N ASN A 96 -6.21 -8.99 14.30
CA ASN A 96 -6.15 -7.52 14.42
C ASN A 96 -7.55 -6.87 14.30
N SER A 97 -8.63 -7.67 14.26
CA SER A 97 -10.00 -7.15 14.17
C SER A 97 -10.34 -6.20 15.32
N GLN A 98 -9.82 -6.49 16.53
CA GLN A 98 -9.97 -5.66 17.71
C GLN A 98 -9.59 -4.19 17.48
N ASN A 99 -8.56 -3.93 16.66
CA ASN A 99 -8.16 -2.56 16.32
C ASN A 99 -9.09 -1.94 15.25
N THR A 100 -9.50 -2.72 14.26
CA THR A 100 -10.48 -2.28 13.24
C THR A 100 -11.83 -1.92 13.88
N ASP A 101 -12.35 -2.80 14.75
CA ASP A 101 -13.59 -2.57 15.51
C ASP A 101 -13.51 -1.31 16.37
N ALA A 102 -12.35 -1.06 16.99
CA ALA A 102 -12.13 0.15 17.79
C ALA A 102 -12.16 1.42 16.91
N VAL A 103 -11.49 1.40 15.75
CA VAL A 103 -11.51 2.53 14.80
C VAL A 103 -12.94 2.79 14.29
N LEU A 104 -13.67 1.74 13.89
CA LEU A 104 -15.05 1.89 13.44
C LEU A 104 -15.95 2.46 14.53
N LYS A 105 -15.82 1.98 15.78
CA LYS A 105 -16.57 2.53 16.92
C LYS A 105 -16.22 3.99 17.20
N GLN A 106 -14.93 4.34 17.18
CA GLN A 106 -14.47 5.72 17.37
C GLN A 106 -15.05 6.67 16.32
N LEU A 107 -15.15 6.21 15.06
CA LEU A 107 -15.76 6.97 13.96
C LEU A 107 -17.30 6.83 13.91
N GLY A 108 -17.89 5.98 14.76
CA GLY A 108 -19.30 5.61 14.75
C GLY A 108 -19.78 5.08 13.40
N LEU A 109 -18.95 4.23 12.77
CA LEU A 109 -19.23 3.58 11.49
C LEU A 109 -19.70 2.14 11.72
N LYS A 110 -20.51 1.64 10.79
CA LYS A 110 -20.98 0.24 10.76
C LYS A 110 -20.31 -0.48 9.60
N GLY A 111 -19.97 -1.75 9.79
CA GLY A 111 -19.42 -2.56 8.72
C GLY A 111 -19.58 -4.06 8.95
N ASP A 112 -19.58 -4.80 7.85
CA ASP A 112 -19.46 -6.26 7.82
C ASP A 112 -17.99 -6.58 7.56
N LEU A 113 -17.33 -7.27 8.48
CA LEU A 113 -15.89 -7.51 8.45
C LEU A 113 -15.56 -8.94 8.07
N ASP A 114 -14.37 -9.12 7.49
CA ASP A 114 -13.73 -10.40 7.17
C ASP A 114 -14.59 -11.32 6.28
N ILE A 115 -15.25 -10.71 5.29
CA ILE A 115 -16.09 -11.41 4.32
C ILE A 115 -15.22 -12.12 3.29
N GLU A 116 -15.36 -13.44 3.18
CA GLU A 116 -14.75 -14.23 2.12
C GLU A 116 -15.40 -13.96 0.76
N TYR A 117 -14.62 -13.43 -0.18
CA TYR A 117 -15.09 -13.20 -1.55
C TYR A 117 -14.62 -14.29 -2.53
N ARG A 118 -13.54 -15.03 -2.21
CA ARG A 118 -13.07 -16.18 -3.01
C ARG A 118 -12.70 -17.32 -2.06
N LYS A 119 -13.24 -18.50 -2.33
CA LYS A 119 -13.10 -19.69 -1.50
C LYS A 119 -11.90 -20.54 -1.94
N ASN A 120 -11.50 -21.48 -1.10
CA ASN A 120 -10.55 -22.57 -1.43
C ASN A 120 -9.13 -22.13 -1.81
N THR A 121 -8.71 -20.90 -1.50
CA THR A 121 -7.31 -20.52 -1.66
C THR A 121 -6.47 -21.00 -0.48
N LYS A 122 -5.23 -21.45 -0.73
CA LYS A 122 -4.37 -21.98 0.35
C LYS A 122 -4.04 -20.91 1.38
N GLN A 123 -3.85 -19.67 0.92
CA GLN A 123 -3.56 -18.53 1.80
C GLN A 123 -4.78 -18.05 2.62
N GLN A 124 -6.02 -18.36 2.21
CA GLN A 124 -7.26 -17.84 2.82
C GLN A 124 -7.29 -16.31 2.96
N ARG A 125 -6.56 -15.60 2.08
CA ARG A 125 -6.43 -14.14 2.12
C ARG A 125 -7.52 -13.39 1.38
N ASN A 126 -8.32 -14.06 0.57
CA ASN A 126 -9.35 -13.41 -0.26
C ASN A 126 -10.54 -13.00 0.59
N ARG A 127 -10.35 -11.95 1.37
CA ARG A 127 -11.25 -11.40 2.36
C ARG A 127 -11.40 -9.90 2.15
N LEU A 128 -12.56 -9.36 2.49
CA LEU A 128 -12.80 -7.91 2.47
C LEU A 128 -13.55 -7.46 3.71
N ASP A 129 -13.41 -6.19 4.05
CA ASP A 129 -14.32 -5.50 4.95
C ASP A 129 -15.20 -4.55 4.13
N PHE A 130 -16.48 -4.52 4.45
CA PHE A 130 -17.45 -3.59 3.87
C PHE A 130 -17.94 -2.62 4.94
N ILE A 131 -17.81 -1.32 4.69
CA ILE A 131 -18.21 -0.24 5.59
C ILE A 131 -19.38 0.50 4.95
N TYR A 132 -20.49 0.56 5.68
CA TYR A 132 -21.71 1.22 5.23
C TYR A 132 -21.55 2.75 5.27
N PRO A 133 -22.22 3.47 4.35
CA PRO A 133 -22.28 4.92 4.42
C PRO A 133 -22.93 5.36 5.74
N ARG A 134 -22.37 6.39 6.36
CA ARG A 134 -22.89 6.97 7.60
C ARG A 134 -24.14 7.81 7.33
N THR A 135 -24.14 8.52 6.22
CA THR A 135 -25.23 9.39 5.78
C THR A 135 -25.93 8.76 4.58
N LYS A 136 -27.26 8.65 4.60
CA LYS A 136 -28.02 8.20 3.45
C LYS A 136 -28.23 9.36 2.47
N VAL A 137 -27.27 9.55 1.56
CA VAL A 137 -27.31 10.58 0.50
C VAL A 137 -27.91 10.03 -0.80
N TYR A 138 -27.66 8.75 -1.09
CA TYR A 138 -28.07 8.08 -2.32
C TYR A 138 -29.07 6.96 -2.01
N GLU A 139 -29.92 6.62 -2.97
CA GLU A 139 -30.76 5.42 -2.91
C GLU A 139 -29.91 4.14 -2.92
N ARG A 140 -28.95 4.11 -3.85
CA ARG A 140 -27.88 3.11 -3.98
C ARG A 140 -26.55 3.84 -3.86
N ALA A 141 -25.75 3.51 -2.85
CA ALA A 141 -24.51 4.22 -2.59
C ALA A 141 -23.46 3.92 -3.67
N PRO A 142 -22.70 4.91 -4.18
CA PRO A 142 -21.47 4.61 -4.90
C PRO A 142 -20.51 3.86 -3.96
N LEU A 143 -19.64 3.03 -4.54
CA LEU A 143 -18.71 2.21 -3.78
C LEU A 143 -17.27 2.63 -4.05
N PHE A 144 -16.53 2.87 -2.98
CA PHE A 144 -15.11 3.15 -3.01
C PHE A 144 -14.32 1.92 -2.52
N ILE A 145 -13.40 1.41 -3.32
CA ILE A 145 -12.70 0.13 -3.08
C ILE A 145 -11.19 0.39 -2.89
N TYR A 146 -10.71 0.17 -1.67
CA TYR A 146 -9.30 0.30 -1.32
C TYR A 146 -8.52 -1.00 -1.51
N ILE A 147 -7.37 -0.91 -2.19
CA ILE A 147 -6.45 -2.01 -2.49
C ILE A 147 -5.08 -1.70 -1.89
N HIS A 148 -4.66 -2.52 -0.93
CA HIS A 148 -3.43 -2.28 -0.19
C HIS A 148 -2.15 -2.44 -1.04
N GLY A 149 -1.12 -1.66 -0.70
CA GLY A 149 0.25 -1.88 -1.20
C GLY A 149 1.00 -2.98 -0.44
N GLY A 150 2.32 -3.03 -0.58
CA GLY A 150 3.15 -4.04 0.10
C GLY A 150 3.98 -4.92 -0.84
N GLY A 151 4.34 -4.41 -2.02
CA GLY A 151 5.30 -5.05 -2.91
C GLY A 151 4.89 -6.42 -3.45
N ASN A 152 3.59 -6.75 -3.44
CA ASN A 152 3.05 -8.07 -3.78
C ASN A 152 3.51 -9.22 -2.86
N THR A 153 4.24 -8.94 -1.79
CA THR A 153 4.74 -9.95 -0.82
C THR A 153 4.13 -9.77 0.57
N GLY A 154 3.24 -8.79 0.75
CA GLY A 154 2.60 -8.49 2.02
C GLY A 154 1.61 -7.34 1.93
N GLY A 155 1.22 -6.82 3.09
CA GLY A 155 0.17 -5.82 3.24
C GLY A 155 -1.13 -6.43 3.76
N THR A 156 -2.09 -5.55 4.07
CA THR A 156 -3.41 -5.97 4.54
C THR A 156 -4.48 -4.91 4.28
N LYS A 157 -5.73 -5.32 4.10
CA LYS A 157 -6.94 -4.48 4.10
C LYS A 157 -7.01 -3.52 5.30
N ASN A 158 -6.40 -3.90 6.42
CA ASN A 158 -6.35 -3.04 7.62
C ASN A 158 -5.49 -1.78 7.44
N ALA A 159 -4.71 -1.66 6.35
CA ALA A 159 -3.94 -0.46 6.05
C ALA A 159 -4.84 0.79 5.89
N LEU A 160 -6.08 0.62 5.42
CA LEU A 160 -7.06 1.71 5.34
C LEU A 160 -7.32 2.33 6.72
N TYR A 161 -7.63 1.51 7.73
CA TYR A 161 -7.92 2.00 9.08
C TYR A 161 -6.70 2.66 9.73
N ASN A 162 -5.51 2.10 9.54
CA ASN A 162 -4.31 2.58 10.22
C ASN A 162 -3.70 3.84 9.60
N LYS A 163 -3.90 4.06 8.29
CA LYS A 163 -3.21 5.13 7.55
C LYS A 163 -4.15 6.15 6.92
N SER A 164 -5.44 5.83 6.85
CA SER A 164 -6.42 6.59 6.06
C SER A 164 -7.83 6.59 6.65
N SER A 165 -8.00 6.18 7.91
CA SER A 165 -8.55 7.06 8.95
C SER A 165 -9.64 8.05 8.54
N LEU A 166 -9.14 9.25 8.29
CA LEU A 166 -9.92 10.42 7.91
C LEU A 166 -10.65 10.16 6.59
N ILE A 167 -9.95 9.73 5.54
CA ILE A 167 -10.55 9.48 4.22
C ILE A 167 -11.75 8.53 4.32
N LEU A 168 -11.64 7.47 5.14
CA LEU A 168 -12.77 6.56 5.43
C LEU A 168 -13.97 7.32 6.04
N LYS A 169 -13.72 8.20 7.02
CA LYS A 169 -14.75 9.06 7.61
C LYS A 169 -15.38 10.00 6.58
N GLU A 170 -14.58 10.72 5.80
CA GLU A 170 -15.11 11.68 4.82
C GLU A 170 -15.94 11.01 3.71
N LEU A 171 -15.50 9.86 3.20
CA LEU A 171 -16.25 9.07 2.22
C LEU A 171 -17.61 8.63 2.78
N THR A 172 -17.61 8.04 3.98
CA THR A 172 -18.84 7.52 4.59
C THR A 172 -19.81 8.63 5.01
N GLU A 173 -19.32 9.79 5.45
CA GLU A 173 -20.14 10.98 5.72
C GLU A 173 -20.76 11.58 4.45
N SER A 174 -20.07 11.44 3.31
CA SER A 174 -20.56 11.83 1.99
C SER A 174 -21.55 10.82 1.38
N GLY A 175 -21.92 9.79 2.13
CA GLY A 175 -22.85 8.74 1.70
C GLY A 175 -22.26 7.71 0.74
N ILE A 176 -20.93 7.60 0.70
CA ILE A 176 -20.21 6.63 -0.12
C ILE A 176 -19.93 5.38 0.73
N ALA A 177 -20.23 4.21 0.20
CA ALA A 177 -19.85 2.94 0.83
C ALA A 177 -18.36 2.67 0.58
N VAL A 178 -17.68 1.98 1.51
CA VAL A 178 -16.26 1.68 1.38
C VAL A 178 -16.01 0.20 1.52
N ALA A 179 -15.27 -0.41 0.59
CA ALA A 179 -14.72 -1.75 0.74
C ALA A 179 -13.19 -1.66 0.83
N THR A 180 -12.58 -2.47 1.70
CA THR A 180 -11.13 -2.66 1.73
C THR A 180 -10.80 -4.14 1.60
N ILE A 181 -9.91 -4.49 0.67
CA ILE A 181 -9.72 -5.88 0.23
C ILE A 181 -8.32 -6.38 0.53
N ASP A 182 -8.23 -7.63 0.97
CA ASP A 182 -7.02 -8.44 0.92
C ASP A 182 -6.98 -9.24 -0.39
N TYR A 183 -5.78 -9.49 -0.90
CA TYR A 183 -5.52 -10.39 -2.01
C TYR A 183 -4.34 -11.30 -1.67
N ARG A 184 -4.17 -12.40 -2.42
CA ARG A 184 -3.03 -13.30 -2.22
C ARG A 184 -1.72 -12.61 -2.54
N VAL A 185 -0.64 -13.02 -1.88
CA VAL A 185 0.69 -12.41 -2.02
C VAL A 185 1.75 -13.48 -2.22
N PHE A 186 2.86 -13.12 -2.85
CA PHE A 186 4.00 -14.02 -2.99
C PHE A 186 4.64 -14.34 -1.65
N GLY A 187 5.26 -15.52 -1.57
CA GLY A 187 6.06 -15.93 -0.40
C GLY A 187 5.25 -16.38 0.81
N ALA A 188 3.93 -16.59 0.67
CA ALA A 188 3.04 -17.00 1.75
C ALA A 188 2.56 -18.48 1.62
N GLY A 189 3.41 -19.37 1.11
CA GLY A 189 3.15 -20.82 1.10
C GLY A 189 2.25 -21.34 -0.02
N GLU A 190 1.83 -20.46 -0.94
CA GLU A 190 1.12 -20.81 -2.17
C GLU A 190 1.97 -20.32 -3.36
N GLU A 191 2.20 -21.19 -4.33
CA GLU A 191 2.82 -20.81 -5.59
C GLU A 191 1.78 -20.09 -6.44
N LEU A 192 2.12 -18.87 -6.87
CA LEU A 192 1.19 -17.98 -7.56
C LEU A 192 1.79 -17.46 -8.86
N GLY A 193 0.97 -17.42 -9.90
CA GLY A 193 1.21 -16.61 -11.09
C GLY A 193 1.00 -15.12 -10.78
N PHE A 194 1.76 -14.24 -11.45
CA PHE A 194 1.66 -12.80 -11.21
C PHE A 194 0.27 -12.22 -11.51
N HIS A 195 -0.42 -12.80 -12.49
CA HIS A 195 -1.78 -12.42 -12.88
C HIS A 195 -2.82 -12.72 -11.79
N GLN A 196 -2.63 -13.78 -11.00
CA GLN A 196 -3.58 -14.19 -9.95
C GLN A 196 -3.77 -13.12 -8.87
N LEU A 197 -2.73 -12.32 -8.60
CA LEU A 197 -2.82 -11.20 -7.65
C LEU A 197 -3.75 -10.08 -8.14
N PHE A 198 -3.93 -9.93 -9.45
CA PHE A 198 -4.84 -8.97 -10.07
C PHE A 198 -6.24 -9.56 -10.22
N GLU A 199 -6.34 -10.84 -10.59
CA GLU A 199 -7.59 -11.59 -10.60
C GLU A 199 -8.29 -11.53 -9.26
N ASP A 200 -7.56 -11.75 -8.16
CA ASP A 200 -8.10 -11.66 -6.80
C ASP A 200 -8.79 -10.32 -6.54
N CYS A 201 -8.20 -9.20 -7.00
CA CYS A 201 -8.81 -7.89 -6.85
C CYS A 201 -10.06 -7.73 -7.72
N LYS A 202 -10.04 -8.21 -8.97
CA LYS A 202 -11.22 -8.17 -9.84
C LYS A 202 -12.33 -9.09 -9.31
N ASP A 203 -11.99 -10.22 -8.70
CA ASP A 203 -12.94 -11.13 -8.05
C ASP A 203 -13.63 -10.48 -6.84
N ALA A 204 -12.94 -9.60 -6.11
CA ALA A 204 -13.57 -8.81 -5.05
C ALA A 204 -14.58 -7.79 -5.62
N LEU A 205 -14.26 -7.12 -6.73
CA LEU A 205 -15.20 -6.24 -7.43
C LEU A 205 -16.45 -7.00 -7.91
N ARG A 206 -16.24 -8.15 -8.55
CA ARG A 206 -17.33 -9.03 -9.02
C ARG A 206 -18.21 -9.53 -7.87
N PHE A 207 -17.59 -9.90 -6.74
CA PHE A 207 -18.32 -10.28 -5.54
C PHE A 207 -19.20 -9.14 -5.02
N LEU A 208 -18.67 -7.91 -4.97
CA LEU A 208 -19.43 -6.74 -4.52
C LEU A 208 -20.55 -6.37 -5.49
N ALA A 209 -20.31 -6.48 -6.80
CA ALA A 209 -21.33 -6.29 -7.83
C ALA A 209 -22.49 -7.29 -7.70
N LYS A 210 -22.17 -8.57 -7.57
CA LYS A 210 -23.15 -9.66 -7.38
C LYS A 210 -23.96 -9.51 -6.10
N ASN A 211 -23.35 -8.99 -5.05
CA ASN A 211 -24.01 -8.76 -3.77
C ASN A 211 -24.48 -7.30 -3.63
N SER A 212 -24.57 -6.55 -4.72
CA SER A 212 -24.84 -5.13 -4.65
C SER A 212 -26.12 -4.87 -3.87
N ASP A 213 -27.23 -5.53 -4.20
CA ASP A 213 -28.53 -5.39 -3.52
C ASP A 213 -28.44 -5.52 -2.01
N ARG A 214 -27.76 -6.57 -1.53
CA ARG A 214 -27.51 -6.82 -0.11
C ARG A 214 -26.78 -5.64 0.56
N TYR A 215 -25.80 -5.07 -0.13
CA TYR A 215 -24.95 -4.00 0.41
C TYR A 215 -25.49 -2.59 0.18
N GLY A 216 -26.58 -2.42 -0.56
CA GLY A 216 -27.13 -1.09 -0.82
C GLY A 216 -26.29 -0.23 -1.79
N ILE A 217 -25.46 -0.84 -2.65
CA ILE A 217 -24.51 -0.14 -3.54
C ILE A 217 -24.89 -0.12 -5.02
N ASP A 218 -24.54 0.93 -5.75
CA ASP A 218 -24.72 0.99 -7.21
C ASP A 218 -23.58 0.26 -7.92
N PRO A 219 -23.80 -0.91 -8.58
CA PRO A 219 -22.74 -1.66 -9.25
C PRO A 219 -22.10 -0.88 -10.41
N HIS A 220 -22.73 0.20 -10.88
CA HIS A 220 -22.23 1.02 -11.97
C HIS A 220 -21.51 2.30 -11.50
N LYS A 221 -21.27 2.44 -10.19
CA LYS A 221 -20.55 3.59 -9.61
C LYS A 221 -19.45 3.15 -8.66
N PHE A 222 -18.55 2.30 -9.14
CA PHE A 222 -17.38 1.88 -8.38
C PHE A 222 -16.20 2.85 -8.61
N ILE A 223 -15.41 3.08 -7.56
CA ILE A 223 -14.16 3.82 -7.62
C ILE A 223 -13.09 2.95 -6.98
N THR A 224 -11.98 2.72 -7.65
CA THR A 224 -10.84 1.98 -7.09
C THR A 224 -9.79 2.95 -6.55
N TRP A 225 -9.12 2.57 -5.47
CA TRP A 225 -7.98 3.28 -4.92
C TRP A 225 -6.91 2.31 -4.46
N GLY A 226 -5.65 2.57 -4.76
CA GLY A 226 -4.58 1.79 -4.17
C GLY A 226 -3.26 2.53 -4.03
N THR A 227 -2.34 1.90 -3.29
CA THR A 227 -1.00 2.42 -3.00
C THR A 227 0.07 1.45 -3.50
N SER A 228 1.13 1.94 -4.17
CA SER A 228 2.24 1.13 -4.70
C SER A 228 1.71 -0.06 -5.52
N ALA A 229 2.03 -1.29 -5.12
CA ALA A 229 1.50 -2.51 -5.73
C ALA A 229 -0.03 -2.59 -5.80
N GLY A 230 -0.76 -1.94 -4.88
CA GLY A 230 -2.21 -1.80 -4.91
C GLY A 230 -2.68 -0.73 -5.89
N GLY A 231 -1.90 0.34 -6.10
CA GLY A 231 -2.21 1.39 -7.08
C GLY A 231 -2.21 0.84 -8.51
N SER A 232 -1.25 -0.03 -8.83
CA SER A 232 -1.24 -0.81 -10.07
C SER A 232 -2.52 -1.62 -10.26
N LYS A 233 -3.01 -2.28 -9.21
CA LYS A 233 -4.23 -3.09 -9.27
C LYS A 233 -5.48 -2.23 -9.38
N ALA A 234 -5.51 -1.08 -8.72
CA ALA A 234 -6.61 -0.13 -8.84
C ALA A 234 -6.76 0.36 -10.29
N LEU A 235 -5.64 0.67 -10.95
CA LEU A 235 -5.63 1.03 -12.37
C LEU A 235 -6.10 -0.11 -13.27
N VAL A 236 -5.52 -1.31 -13.12
CA VAL A 236 -5.92 -2.47 -13.93
C VAL A 236 -7.40 -2.79 -13.74
N ALA A 237 -7.90 -2.79 -12.51
CA ALA A 237 -9.31 -3.06 -12.22
C ALA A 237 -10.26 -2.02 -12.85
N ALA A 238 -9.80 -0.78 -13.05
CA ALA A 238 -10.62 0.29 -13.61
C ALA A 238 -10.53 0.43 -15.14
N LEU A 239 -9.37 0.13 -15.72
CA LEU A 239 -9.04 0.45 -17.10
C LEU A 239 -9.08 -0.76 -18.04
N THR A 240 -9.29 -1.97 -17.50
CA THR A 240 -9.40 -3.19 -18.31
C THR A 240 -10.83 -3.70 -18.32
N ASP A 241 -11.21 -4.36 -19.41
CA ASP A 241 -12.54 -4.95 -19.58
C ASP A 241 -12.86 -5.95 -18.47
N SER A 242 -14.14 -6.14 -18.16
CA SER A 242 -14.56 -6.99 -17.03
C SER A 242 -14.15 -8.45 -17.19
N ASP A 243 -13.97 -8.93 -18.41
CA ASP A 243 -13.52 -10.28 -18.78
C ASP A 243 -12.00 -10.44 -18.83
N PHE A 244 -11.23 -9.35 -18.92
CA PHE A 244 -9.78 -9.40 -18.75
C PHE A 244 -9.43 -9.91 -17.36
N LEU A 245 -8.63 -10.97 -17.24
CA LEU A 245 -8.34 -11.63 -15.95
C LEU A 245 -9.64 -12.03 -15.22
N PRO A 246 -10.38 -13.02 -15.77
CA PRO A 246 -11.73 -13.36 -15.33
C PRO A 246 -11.77 -13.91 -13.90
N GLY A 247 -10.66 -14.42 -13.38
CA GLY A 247 -10.60 -15.01 -12.04
C GLY A 247 -11.62 -16.13 -11.86
N GLU A 248 -12.04 -16.38 -10.62
CA GLU A 248 -13.02 -17.43 -10.29
C GLU A 248 -14.45 -16.90 -10.13
N ASN A 249 -14.63 -15.60 -9.92
CA ASN A 249 -15.94 -15.01 -9.69
C ASN A 249 -16.58 -14.44 -10.97
N ALA A 250 -16.04 -14.71 -12.17
CA ALA A 250 -16.70 -14.34 -13.42
C ALA A 250 -18.03 -15.07 -13.61
N GLY A 251 -19.03 -14.37 -14.13
CA GLY A 251 -20.34 -14.96 -14.46
C GLY A 251 -21.50 -13.95 -14.43
N PRO A 252 -22.74 -14.45 -14.50
CA PRO A 252 -23.93 -13.60 -14.41
C PRO A 252 -23.94 -12.75 -13.14
N GLU A 253 -24.60 -11.59 -13.22
CA GLU A 253 -24.79 -10.66 -12.09
C GLU A 253 -23.48 -10.05 -11.54
N THR A 254 -22.35 -10.23 -12.24
CA THR A 254 -21.06 -9.64 -11.84
C THR A 254 -20.71 -8.39 -12.64
N GLU A 255 -21.63 -7.93 -13.49
CA GLU A 255 -21.49 -6.70 -14.25
C GLU A 255 -21.37 -5.50 -13.33
N HIS A 256 -20.35 -4.69 -13.58
CA HIS A 256 -20.08 -3.47 -12.82
C HIS A 256 -19.38 -2.45 -13.70
N THR A 257 -19.40 -1.20 -13.26
CA THR A 257 -18.69 -0.11 -13.92
C THR A 257 -17.84 0.63 -12.92
N VAL A 258 -16.54 0.68 -13.19
CA VAL A 258 -15.60 1.53 -12.46
C VAL A 258 -15.58 2.88 -13.14
N ILE A 259 -16.02 3.92 -12.44
CA ILE A 259 -16.13 5.29 -12.94
C ILE A 259 -14.95 6.17 -12.53
N GLY A 260 -14.10 5.68 -11.64
CA GLY A 260 -12.88 6.38 -11.23
C GLY A 260 -11.80 5.44 -10.70
N ALA A 261 -10.54 5.86 -10.84
CA ALA A 261 -9.40 5.17 -10.27
C ALA A 261 -8.42 6.16 -9.62
N ILE A 262 -7.94 5.84 -8.44
CA ILE A 262 -6.91 6.59 -7.72
C ILE A 262 -5.70 5.68 -7.54
N SER A 263 -4.57 6.07 -8.08
CA SER A 263 -3.32 5.32 -8.01
C SER A 263 -2.23 6.16 -7.37
N PHE A 264 -1.85 5.78 -6.15
CA PHE A 264 -0.69 6.38 -5.50
C PHE A 264 0.53 5.52 -5.82
N TYR A 265 1.45 6.10 -6.60
CA TYR A 265 2.75 5.54 -7.00
C TYR A 265 2.67 4.07 -7.46
N GLY A 266 1.59 3.73 -8.17
CA GLY A 266 1.41 2.43 -8.80
C GLY A 266 2.16 2.34 -10.12
N ALA A 267 2.79 1.21 -10.39
CA ALA A 267 3.36 0.95 -11.70
C ALA A 267 2.25 0.83 -12.75
N THR A 268 2.36 1.59 -13.82
CA THR A 268 1.39 1.67 -14.93
C THR A 268 1.71 0.72 -16.07
N THR A 269 2.88 0.09 -16.07
CA THR A 269 3.33 -0.88 -17.10
C THR A 269 2.38 -2.07 -17.25
N TYR A 270 1.53 -2.34 -16.26
CA TYR A 270 0.49 -3.36 -16.31
C TYR A 270 -0.78 -2.94 -17.07
N LEU A 271 -0.82 -1.73 -17.63
CA LEU A 271 -1.92 -1.29 -18.50
C LEU A 271 -1.63 -1.57 -19.99
N VAL A 272 -0.43 -2.05 -20.31
CA VAL A 272 -0.01 -2.35 -21.68
C VAL A 272 -0.37 -3.82 -21.99
N PRO A 273 -1.40 -4.09 -22.82
CA PRO A 273 -1.91 -5.45 -23.04
C PRO A 273 -0.84 -6.42 -23.57
N GLU A 274 0.05 -5.95 -24.45
CA GLU A 274 1.11 -6.76 -25.07
C GLU A 274 2.12 -7.28 -24.05
N LEU A 275 2.28 -6.57 -22.92
CA LEU A 275 3.15 -7.03 -21.83
C LEU A 275 2.50 -8.15 -21.03
N TRP A 276 1.17 -8.28 -21.05
CA TRP A 276 0.48 -9.39 -20.39
C TRP A 276 0.65 -10.70 -21.13
N GLU A 277 0.56 -10.71 -22.46
CA GLU A 277 0.76 -11.94 -23.24
C GLU A 277 2.13 -12.58 -22.93
N LYS A 278 3.20 -11.78 -22.97
CA LYS A 278 4.55 -12.24 -22.64
C LYS A 278 4.69 -12.69 -21.19
N ARG A 279 3.98 -12.05 -20.26
CA ARG A 279 4.00 -12.41 -18.83
C ARG A 279 3.24 -13.70 -18.58
N LEU A 280 2.07 -13.88 -19.16
CA LEU A 280 1.25 -15.07 -19.03
C LEU A 280 1.92 -16.29 -19.67
N GLN A 281 2.66 -16.10 -20.78
CA GLN A 281 3.48 -17.19 -21.34
C GLN A 281 4.64 -17.61 -20.43
N ARG A 282 5.25 -16.65 -19.71
CA ARG A 282 6.43 -16.89 -18.86
C ARG A 282 6.06 -17.32 -17.42
N PHE A 283 4.90 -16.89 -16.94
CA PHE A 283 4.37 -17.11 -15.61
C PHE A 283 2.87 -17.44 -15.73
N PRO A 284 2.54 -18.64 -16.25
CA PRO A 284 1.18 -19.09 -16.45
C PRO A 284 0.41 -19.28 -15.14
#